data_AF-A0A7Z0WQA8-F1
#
_entry.id   AF-A0A7Z0WQA8-F1
#
_cell.length_a   1.000
_cell.length_b   1.000
_cell.length_c   1.000
_cell.angle_alpha   90.00
_cell.angle_beta   90.00
_cell.angle_gamma   90.00
#
_symmetry.space_group_name_H-M   'P 1'
#
loop_
_entity.id
_entity.type
_entity.pdbx_description
1 polymer ?
#
loop_
_entity_poly.entity_id
_entity_poly.type
_entity_poly.pdbx_seq_one_letter_code
_entity_poly.pdbx_strand_id
1 'polypeptide(L)'
;MEVFGRGASGSLDHIWQTAPNNGWSGWGTLGGSIEQVEVGRNEDGRLEVFVIGADNALWHIWQTAPNNGWSGWQSFGGWVDRLSVTNNEDGRLEVFARGGDGALWHIWQTAPNNGWSGWASLGGWVDDIDTVRNEDGRIEVFVSGSDNALWHIWQTAPNNGWSGWASFGGWIDEVEAGNNQDGRIEVFVRGGDGALWHVWQTAPNNGWSGWASLGGWIDRLAVGNNADGRLEVFARGGGGDLWHIWQTAPNNGWSGWASLGGWIDQLNVNRNNDGRLEVFVTGGDNALWHIWQTAPNNGWSGWASLGGWIDRLSSGQNAL
;
A
#
# COMPACT_ATOMS: atom_id res chain seq x y z
N MET A 1 -10.86 10.27 5.58
CA MET A 1 -9.91 9.70 4.62
C MET A 1 -9.53 10.72 3.57
N GLU A 2 -8.34 10.60 2.99
CA GLU A 2 -7.81 11.47 1.93
C GLU A 2 -7.12 10.62 0.87
N VAL A 3 -7.41 10.92 -0.40
CA VAL A 3 -6.88 10.22 -1.56
C VAL A 3 -5.97 11.18 -2.30
N PHE A 4 -4.80 10.68 -2.69
CA PHE A 4 -3.79 11.38 -3.44
C PHE A 4 -3.62 10.68 -4.79
N GLY A 5 -3.40 11.43 -5.85
CA GLY A 5 -3.17 10.85 -7.17
C GLY A 5 -2.42 11.76 -8.11
N ARG A 6 -1.93 11.19 -9.20
CA ARG A 6 -1.26 11.95 -10.26
C ARG A 6 -2.31 12.48 -11.24
N GLY A 7 -2.46 13.80 -11.27
CA GLY A 7 -3.39 14.52 -12.15
C GLY A 7 -2.97 14.55 -13.62
N ALA A 8 -3.84 15.06 -14.49
CA ALA A 8 -3.61 15.13 -15.95
C ALA A 8 -2.37 15.96 -16.34
N SER A 9 -1.99 16.91 -15.49
CA SER A 9 -0.77 17.72 -15.63
C SER A 9 0.50 17.03 -15.13
N GLY A 10 0.39 15.80 -14.60
CA GLY A 10 1.46 15.12 -13.86
C GLY A 10 1.62 15.60 -12.42
N SER A 11 0.77 16.51 -11.93
CA SER A 11 0.81 17.05 -10.56
C SER A 11 0.30 16.05 -9.52
N LEU A 12 0.72 16.23 -8.28
CA LEU A 12 0.07 15.58 -7.15
C LEU A 12 -1.24 16.32 -6.84
N ASP A 13 -2.37 15.65 -7.05
CA ASP A 13 -3.70 16.14 -6.74
C ASP A 13 -4.30 15.32 -5.60
N HIS A 14 -5.22 15.91 -4.84
CA HIS A 14 -5.81 15.27 -3.66
C HIS A 14 -7.27 15.64 -3.43
N ILE A 15 -8.00 14.74 -2.78
CA ILE A 15 -9.41 14.92 -2.39
C ILE A 15 -9.64 14.22 -1.05
N TRP A 16 -10.44 14.82 -0.16
CA TRP A 16 -10.66 14.28 1.18
C TRP A 16 -12.13 14.28 1.58
N GLN A 17 -12.48 13.38 2.50
CA GLN A 17 -13.79 13.37 3.13
C GLN A 17 -13.95 14.61 4.02
N THR A 18 -15.04 15.36 3.88
CA THR A 18 -15.29 16.59 4.66
C THR A 18 -15.91 16.31 6.02
N ALA A 19 -16.51 15.13 6.19
CA ALA A 19 -16.86 14.55 7.47
C ALA A 19 -16.64 13.02 7.40
N PRO A 20 -16.45 12.34 8.55
CA PRO A 20 -16.35 10.88 8.55
C PRO A 20 -17.54 10.26 7.81
N ASN A 21 -17.25 9.51 6.74
CA ASN A 21 -18.24 8.81 5.91
C ASN A 21 -19.28 9.70 5.21
N ASN A 22 -19.05 11.02 5.08
CA ASN A 22 -20.02 11.90 4.46
C ASN A 22 -19.34 13.06 3.72
N GLY A 23 -19.64 13.16 2.41
CA GLY A 23 -19.18 14.23 1.55
C GLY A 23 -17.68 14.16 1.22
N TRP A 24 -17.34 14.66 0.04
CA TRP A 24 -15.96 14.84 -0.41
C TRP A 24 -15.71 16.31 -0.70
N SER A 25 -14.46 16.74 -0.55
CA SER A 25 -14.00 18.06 -0.98
C SER A 25 -14.07 18.16 -2.51
N GLY A 26 -13.79 19.37 -3.04
CA GLY A 26 -13.31 19.45 -4.41
C GLY A 26 -11.86 18.95 -4.51
N TRP A 27 -11.42 18.60 -5.72
CA TRP A 27 -10.01 18.32 -6.00
C TRP A 27 -9.14 19.55 -5.71
N GLY A 28 -8.11 19.37 -4.90
CA GLY A 28 -7.00 20.30 -4.75
C GLY A 28 -5.77 19.82 -5.51
N THR A 29 -4.82 20.72 -5.75
CA THR A 29 -3.49 20.36 -6.27
C THR A 29 -2.42 20.79 -5.29
N LEU A 30 -1.45 19.91 -5.06
CA LEU A 30 -0.21 20.17 -4.32
C LEU A 30 0.95 20.48 -5.28
N GLY A 31 0.67 20.56 -6.58
CA GLY A 31 1.68 20.83 -7.61
C GLY A 31 2.67 19.67 -7.76
N GLY A 32 3.91 19.99 -8.13
CA GLY A 32 4.93 18.98 -8.43
C GLY A 32 4.74 18.31 -9.79
N SER A 33 5.63 17.38 -10.11
CA SER A 33 5.54 16.50 -11.28
C SER A 33 5.98 15.10 -10.83
N ILE A 34 5.04 14.17 -10.75
CA ILE A 34 5.21 12.89 -10.06
C ILE A 34 5.02 11.70 -11.01
N GLU A 35 5.52 10.53 -10.66
CA GLU A 35 5.37 9.25 -11.39
C GLU A 35 4.80 8.11 -10.53
N GLN A 36 4.97 8.20 -9.20
CA GLN A 36 4.34 7.34 -8.18
C GLN A 36 4.06 8.19 -6.93
N VAL A 37 3.07 7.79 -6.13
CA VAL A 37 2.69 8.43 -4.87
C VAL A 37 2.45 7.38 -3.79
N GLU A 38 2.99 7.61 -2.60
CA GLU A 38 2.69 6.87 -1.37
C GLU A 38 2.40 7.86 -0.23
N VAL A 39 1.54 7.49 0.71
CA VAL A 39 1.22 8.33 1.87
C VAL A 39 1.48 7.60 3.19
N GLY A 40 2.28 8.23 4.03
CA GLY A 40 2.50 7.83 5.41
C GLY A 40 1.74 8.74 6.37
N ARG A 41 1.31 8.19 7.52
CA ARG A 41 0.80 8.99 8.63
C ARG A 41 1.88 9.08 9.72
N ASN A 42 2.27 10.30 10.03
CA ASN A 42 3.17 10.59 11.15
C ASN A 42 2.52 10.22 12.48
N GLU A 43 3.33 9.98 13.51
CA GLU A 43 2.85 9.66 14.87
C GLU A 43 1.95 10.76 15.44
N ASP A 44 2.24 12.03 15.11
CA ASP A 44 1.43 13.18 15.51
C ASP A 44 0.12 13.34 14.71
N GLY A 45 -0.16 12.43 13.77
CA GLY A 45 -1.38 12.39 12.99
C GLY A 45 -1.34 13.19 11.69
N ARG A 46 -0.25 13.90 11.37
CA ARG A 46 -0.07 14.58 10.08
C ARG A 46 0.13 13.57 8.95
N LEU A 47 -0.48 13.81 7.80
CA LEU A 47 -0.14 13.08 6.58
C LEU A 47 1.17 13.62 5.98
N GLU A 48 1.98 12.70 5.46
CA GLU A 48 3.19 13.00 4.70
C GLU A 48 3.21 12.13 3.45
N VAL A 49 3.31 12.79 2.30
CA VAL A 49 3.20 12.18 0.98
C VAL A 49 4.58 12.12 0.37
N PHE A 50 4.95 10.94 -0.09
CA PHE A 50 6.21 10.62 -0.74
C PHE A 50 5.93 10.33 -2.21
N VAL A 51 6.73 10.90 -3.10
CA VAL A 51 6.53 10.77 -4.54
C VAL A 51 7.85 10.52 -5.25
N ILE A 52 7.78 9.77 -6.34
CA ILE A 52 8.85 9.74 -7.33
C ILE A 52 8.63 10.94 -8.24
N GLY A 53 9.58 11.87 -8.28
CA GLY A 53 9.54 13.00 -9.20
C GLY A 53 9.79 12.58 -10.65
N ALA A 54 9.46 13.44 -11.61
CA ALA A 54 9.81 13.22 -13.02
C ALA A 54 11.33 13.18 -13.30
N ASP A 55 12.15 13.57 -12.32
CA ASP A 55 13.61 13.45 -12.30
C ASP A 55 14.10 12.14 -11.67
N ASN A 56 13.18 11.21 -11.33
CA ASN A 56 13.42 9.99 -10.57
C ASN A 56 13.98 10.21 -9.15
N ALA A 57 13.94 11.42 -8.60
CA ALA A 57 14.29 11.62 -7.20
C ALA A 57 13.10 11.33 -6.28
N LEU A 58 13.38 10.95 -5.03
CA LEU A 58 12.35 10.90 -4.00
C LEU A 58 12.09 12.33 -3.50
N TRP A 59 10.83 12.73 -3.54
CA TRP A 59 10.34 14.00 -3.00
C TRP A 59 9.28 13.74 -1.93
N HIS A 60 9.12 14.68 -1.00
CA HIS A 60 8.05 14.63 -0.01
C HIS A 60 7.43 15.99 0.26
N ILE A 61 6.18 15.95 0.71
CA ILE A 61 5.39 17.09 1.18
C ILE A 61 4.52 16.63 2.35
N TRP A 62 4.32 17.46 3.37
CA TRP A 62 3.61 17.04 4.59
C TRP A 62 2.64 18.10 5.06
N GLN A 63 1.59 17.66 5.76
CA GLN A 63 0.72 18.56 6.48
C GLN A 63 1.52 19.28 7.58
N THR A 64 1.32 20.59 7.78
CA THR A 64 2.06 21.36 8.81
C THR A 64 1.43 21.27 10.19
N ALA A 65 0.14 20.94 10.25
CA ALA A 65 -0.57 20.44 11.42
C ALA A 65 -1.61 19.41 10.94
N PRO A 66 -2.09 18.50 11.80
CA PRO A 66 -3.08 17.50 11.37
C PRO A 66 -4.27 18.16 10.67
N ASN A 67 -4.58 17.70 9.46
CA ASN A 67 -5.66 18.20 8.61
C ASN A 67 -5.56 19.69 8.23
N ASN A 68 -4.38 20.31 8.30
CA ASN A 68 -4.23 21.75 8.04
C ASN A 68 -2.91 22.12 7.37
N GLY A 69 -3.03 22.76 6.20
CA GLY A 69 -1.93 23.29 5.40
C GLY A 69 -0.97 22.21 4.91
N TRP A 70 -0.11 22.58 3.94
CA TRP A 70 0.95 21.72 3.43
C TRP A 70 2.28 22.47 3.45
N SER A 71 3.37 21.75 3.64
CA SER A 71 4.73 22.28 3.50
C SER A 71 5.04 22.62 2.04
N GLY A 72 6.24 23.16 1.79
CA GLY A 72 6.81 23.15 0.45
C GLY A 72 7.48 21.81 0.16
N TRP A 73 7.54 21.43 -1.12
CA TRP A 73 8.25 20.25 -1.58
C TRP A 73 9.72 20.25 -1.15
N GLN A 74 10.18 19.11 -0.63
CA GLN A 74 11.59 18.85 -0.36
C GLN A 74 12.04 17.55 -1.03
N SER A 75 13.32 17.49 -1.40
CA SER A 75 13.90 16.34 -2.08
C SER A 75 14.84 15.59 -1.14
N PHE A 76 14.74 14.27 -1.15
CA PHE A 76 15.77 13.38 -0.61
C PHE A 76 16.82 12.99 -1.68
N GLY A 77 16.68 13.51 -2.90
CA GLY A 77 17.52 13.14 -4.04
C GLY A 77 17.41 11.66 -4.36
N GLY A 78 18.54 11.08 -4.78
CA GLY A 78 18.60 9.69 -5.26
C GLY A 78 18.03 9.53 -6.67
N TRP A 79 18.17 8.31 -7.20
CA TRP A 79 17.41 7.84 -8.35
C TRP A 79 16.63 6.62 -7.88
N VAL A 80 15.29 6.70 -7.98
CA VAL A 80 14.34 5.67 -7.57
C VAL A 80 13.20 5.54 -8.57
N ASP A 81 12.64 4.35 -8.69
CA ASP A 81 11.52 4.07 -9.61
C ASP A 81 10.42 3.17 -9.01
N ARG A 82 10.52 2.81 -7.72
CA ARG A 82 9.48 2.12 -6.96
C ARG A 82 9.56 2.48 -5.47
N LEU A 83 8.42 2.68 -4.80
CA LEU A 83 8.33 3.05 -3.38
C LEU A 83 7.41 2.13 -2.57
N SER A 84 7.70 2.02 -1.28
CA SER A 84 6.78 1.61 -0.21
C SER A 84 7.11 2.39 1.07
N VAL A 85 6.11 2.70 1.90
CA VAL A 85 6.28 3.47 3.15
C VAL A 85 5.60 2.77 4.31
N THR A 86 6.27 2.73 5.45
CA THR A 86 5.70 2.19 6.69
C THR A 86 6.19 2.94 7.91
N ASN A 87 5.62 2.63 9.07
CA ASN A 87 6.04 3.17 10.36
C ASN A 87 6.85 2.13 11.11
N ASN A 88 7.95 2.56 11.70
CA ASN A 88 8.65 1.84 12.75
C ASN A 88 7.78 1.72 14.02
N GLU A 89 8.12 0.81 14.93
CA GLU A 89 7.43 0.67 16.22
C GLU A 89 7.45 1.97 17.03
N ASP A 90 8.55 2.73 16.96
CA ASP A 90 8.73 3.98 17.68
C ASP A 90 8.06 5.21 17.04
N GLY A 91 7.27 5.02 15.98
CA GLY A 91 6.52 6.10 15.31
C GLY A 91 7.25 6.79 14.16
N ARG A 92 8.54 6.49 13.92
CA ARG A 92 9.30 7.04 12.79
C ARG A 92 8.78 6.48 11.46
N LEU A 93 8.55 7.34 10.48
CA LEU A 93 8.34 6.92 9.10
C LEU A 93 9.64 6.39 8.49
N GLU A 94 9.53 5.36 7.66
CA GLU A 94 10.62 4.79 6.88
C GLU A 94 10.14 4.46 5.47
N VAL A 95 10.89 4.95 4.48
CA VAL A 95 10.60 4.80 3.06
C VAL A 95 11.60 3.81 2.48
N PHE A 96 11.07 2.82 1.78
CA PHE A 96 11.81 1.82 1.03
C PHE A 96 11.64 2.10 -0.45
N ALA A 97 12.73 1.98 -1.20
CA ALA A 97 12.73 2.31 -2.61
C ALA A 97 13.67 1.40 -3.40
N ARG A 98 13.33 1.16 -4.67
CA ARG A 98 14.26 0.55 -5.60
C ARG A 98 15.18 1.63 -6.17
N GLY A 99 16.49 1.46 -6.01
CA GLY A 99 17.50 2.34 -6.56
C GLY A 99 17.82 2.06 -8.04
N GLY A 100 18.58 2.95 -8.69
CA GLY A 100 18.97 2.80 -10.10
C GLY A 100 19.93 1.66 -10.41
N ASP A 101 20.45 1.02 -9.36
CA ASP A 101 21.22 -0.23 -9.42
C ASP A 101 20.34 -1.48 -9.26
N GLY A 102 19.01 -1.32 -9.11
CA GLY A 102 18.05 -2.39 -8.85
C GLY A 102 18.01 -2.85 -7.39
N ALA A 103 18.83 -2.29 -6.50
CA ALA A 103 18.88 -2.70 -5.10
C ALA A 103 17.75 -2.06 -4.27
N LEU A 104 17.46 -2.68 -3.12
CA LEU A 104 16.62 -2.06 -2.09
C LEU A 104 17.42 -0.99 -1.35
N TRP A 105 16.90 0.23 -1.33
CA TRP A 105 17.40 1.35 -0.56
C TRP A 105 16.34 1.81 0.43
N HIS A 106 16.77 2.42 1.52
CA HIS A 106 15.84 3.00 2.50
C HIS A 106 16.36 4.30 3.10
N ILE A 107 15.42 5.13 3.56
CA ILE A 107 15.64 6.38 4.28
C ILE A 107 14.55 6.51 5.35
N TRP A 108 14.91 6.99 6.54
CA TRP A 108 14.01 7.01 7.69
C TRP A 108 14.07 8.32 8.45
N GLN A 109 12.98 8.65 9.14
CA GLN A 109 13.01 9.70 10.13
C GLN A 109 13.98 9.34 11.25
N THR A 110 14.78 10.30 11.74
CA THR A 110 15.76 10.04 12.82
C THR A 110 15.18 10.20 14.22
N ALA A 111 14.06 10.90 14.33
CA ALA A 111 13.17 10.92 15.49
C ALA A 111 11.72 11.01 14.97
N PRO A 112 10.70 10.56 15.73
CA PRO A 112 9.32 10.67 15.27
C PRO A 112 8.98 12.11 14.90
N ASN A 113 8.39 12.29 13.71
CA ASN A 113 7.98 13.59 13.18
C ASN A 113 9.13 14.58 12.90
N ASN A 114 10.40 14.17 12.94
CA ASN A 114 11.53 15.10 12.81
C ASN A 114 12.82 14.50 12.23
N GLY A 115 13.39 15.21 11.27
CA GLY A 115 14.69 14.89 10.64
C GLY A 115 14.64 13.61 9.80
N TRP A 116 15.63 13.43 8.94
CA TRP A 116 15.77 12.26 8.06
C TRP A 116 17.22 11.78 8.02
N SER A 117 17.40 10.47 7.81
CA SER A 117 18.71 9.86 7.60
C SER A 117 19.27 10.20 6.21
N GLY A 118 20.49 9.76 5.92
CA GLY A 118 20.90 9.57 4.53
C GLY A 118 20.36 8.24 3.97
N TRP A 119 20.44 8.08 2.66
CA TRP A 119 20.16 6.80 1.99
C TRP A 119 21.12 5.71 2.45
N ALA A 120 20.58 4.53 2.77
CA ALA A 120 21.35 3.32 2.99
C ALA A 120 20.85 2.18 2.07
N SER A 121 21.74 1.29 1.68
CA SER A 121 21.40 0.15 0.83
C SER A 121 21.24 -1.11 1.68
N LEU A 122 20.20 -1.88 1.38
CA LEU A 122 19.98 -3.24 1.86
C LEU A 122 20.39 -4.29 0.81
N GLY A 123 20.94 -3.84 -0.34
CA GLY A 123 21.35 -4.71 -1.43
C GLY A 123 20.18 -5.42 -2.09
N GLY A 124 20.44 -6.61 -2.62
CA GLY A 124 19.44 -7.41 -3.34
C GLY A 124 19.17 -6.91 -4.76
N TRP A 125 18.20 -7.54 -5.42
CA TRP A 125 17.57 -7.06 -6.64
C TRP A 125 16.07 -7.05 -6.41
N VAL A 126 15.44 -5.93 -6.74
CA VAL A 126 14.05 -5.67 -6.45
C VAL A 126 13.34 -5.39 -7.77
N ASP A 127 12.22 -6.03 -8.00
CA ASP A 127 11.26 -5.60 -9.00
C ASP A 127 10.11 -4.89 -8.33
N ASP A 128 9.34 -5.54 -7.46
CA ASP A 128 8.26 -4.96 -6.65
C ASP A 128 8.58 -4.88 -5.16
N ILE A 129 7.89 -4.03 -4.40
CA ILE A 129 8.12 -3.80 -2.97
C ILE A 129 6.81 -3.69 -2.22
N ASP A 130 6.67 -4.45 -1.15
CA ASP A 130 5.71 -4.13 -0.10
C ASP A 130 6.32 -4.28 1.30
N THR A 131 5.80 -3.51 2.26
CA THR A 131 6.35 -3.42 3.62
C THR A 131 5.28 -3.53 4.68
N VAL A 132 5.57 -4.32 5.72
CA VAL A 132 4.63 -4.58 6.82
C VAL A 132 5.40 -4.71 8.13
N ARG A 133 4.73 -4.50 9.26
CA ARG A 133 5.30 -4.80 10.58
C ARG A 133 4.89 -6.18 11.06
N ASN A 134 5.85 -6.87 11.64
CA ASN A 134 5.63 -8.02 12.51
C ASN A 134 4.92 -7.60 13.80
N GLU A 135 4.29 -8.56 14.47
CA GLU A 135 3.63 -8.34 15.77
C GLU A 135 4.60 -7.84 16.84
N ASP A 136 5.88 -8.20 16.73
CA ASP A 136 6.93 -7.74 17.64
C ASP A 136 7.49 -6.35 17.31
N GLY A 137 6.92 -5.63 16.34
CA GLY A 137 7.30 -4.27 15.96
C GLY A 137 8.40 -4.17 14.90
N ARG A 138 9.00 -5.28 14.47
CA ARG A 138 10.02 -5.30 13.40
C ARG A 138 9.39 -5.06 12.03
N ILE A 139 9.98 -4.17 11.24
CA ILE A 139 9.64 -4.06 9.82
C ILE A 139 10.16 -5.29 9.06
N GLU A 140 9.35 -5.81 8.14
CA GLU A 140 9.72 -6.81 7.16
C GLU A 140 9.31 -6.34 5.76
N VAL A 141 10.24 -6.48 4.82
CA VAL A 141 10.12 -6.03 3.43
C VAL A 141 10.05 -7.25 2.53
N PHE A 142 9.05 -7.30 1.68
CA PHE A 142 8.83 -8.34 0.69
C PHE A 142 9.04 -7.78 -0.71
N VAL A 143 9.75 -8.51 -1.56
CA VAL A 143 10.08 -8.07 -2.92
C VAL A 143 9.99 -9.22 -3.92
N SER A 144 9.69 -8.90 -5.18
CA SER A 144 10.03 -9.80 -6.29
C SER A 144 11.50 -9.61 -6.68
N GLY A 145 12.24 -10.71 -6.83
CA GLY A 145 13.64 -10.70 -7.25
C GLY A 145 13.83 -10.77 -8.77
N SER A 146 15.07 -10.64 -9.25
CA SER A 146 15.40 -10.77 -10.69
C SER A 146 15.14 -12.16 -11.28
N ASP A 147 14.95 -13.16 -10.42
CA ASP A 147 14.54 -14.53 -10.76
C ASP A 147 13.02 -14.74 -10.68
N ASN A 148 12.26 -13.65 -10.50
CA ASN A 148 10.83 -13.63 -10.21
C ASN A 148 10.44 -14.38 -8.93
N ALA A 149 11.37 -14.74 -8.03
CA ALA A 149 11.00 -15.34 -6.76
C ALA A 149 10.54 -14.26 -5.76
N LEU A 150 9.73 -14.66 -4.78
CA LEU A 150 9.46 -13.81 -3.61
C LEU A 150 10.67 -13.89 -2.66
N TRP A 151 11.25 -12.73 -2.36
CA TRP A 151 12.32 -12.55 -1.39
C TRP A 151 11.86 -11.66 -0.25
N HIS A 152 12.51 -11.79 0.91
CA HIS A 152 12.27 -10.91 2.04
C HIS A 152 13.53 -10.63 2.86
N ILE A 153 13.50 -9.49 3.56
CA ILE A 153 14.49 -9.05 4.53
C ILE A 153 13.76 -8.35 5.68
N TRP A 154 14.25 -8.53 6.91
CA TRP A 154 13.57 -8.01 8.10
C TRP A 154 14.53 -7.34 9.07
N GLN A 155 14.04 -6.37 9.83
CA GLN A 155 14.74 -5.90 11.02
C GLN A 155 14.89 -7.08 11.99
N THR A 156 16.07 -7.20 12.61
CA THR A 156 16.40 -8.28 13.57
C THR A 156 15.90 -7.99 14.98
N ALA A 157 15.63 -6.72 15.28
CA ALA A 157 14.91 -6.20 16.44
C ALA A 157 14.24 -4.88 16.02
N PRO A 158 13.16 -4.44 16.67
CA PRO A 158 12.51 -3.19 16.30
C PRO A 158 13.50 -2.03 16.25
N ASN A 159 13.42 -1.20 15.20
CA ASN A 159 14.26 -0.01 15.02
C ASN A 159 15.77 -0.31 14.92
N ASN A 160 16.17 -1.53 14.54
CA ASN A 160 17.57 -1.98 14.54
C ASN A 160 17.98 -2.58 13.18
N GLY A 161 19.19 -3.14 13.11
CA GLY A 161 19.78 -3.68 11.89
C GLY A 161 19.00 -4.83 11.25
N TRP A 162 19.37 -5.15 10.01
CA TRP A 162 18.64 -6.04 9.12
C TRP A 162 19.21 -7.46 9.07
N SER A 163 18.35 -8.42 8.72
CA SER A 163 18.73 -9.79 8.41
C SER A 163 19.52 -9.88 7.08
N GLY A 164 19.94 -11.09 6.73
CA GLY A 164 20.23 -11.41 5.33
C GLY A 164 18.94 -11.64 4.55
N TRP A 165 19.02 -11.58 3.22
CA TRP A 165 17.94 -11.94 2.32
C TRP A 165 17.61 -13.43 2.39
N ALA A 166 16.32 -13.75 2.41
CA ALA A 166 15.81 -15.12 2.26
C ALA A 166 14.76 -15.19 1.15
N SER A 167 14.54 -16.39 0.60
CA SER A 167 13.63 -16.61 -0.53
C SER A 167 12.55 -17.62 -0.17
N PHE A 168 11.33 -17.35 -0.63
CA PHE A 168 10.23 -18.31 -0.68
C PHE A 168 10.18 -19.08 -2.01
N GLY A 169 11.06 -18.75 -2.96
CA GLY A 169 10.98 -19.23 -4.34
C GLY A 169 9.71 -18.72 -5.03
N GLY A 170 9.16 -19.53 -5.92
CA GLY A 170 7.99 -19.18 -6.72
C GLY A 170 8.33 -18.37 -7.96
N TRP A 171 7.30 -18.01 -8.73
CA TRP A 171 7.36 -17.03 -9.79
C TRP A 171 6.25 -16.01 -9.53
N ILE A 172 6.63 -14.75 -9.33
CA ILE A 172 5.76 -13.63 -8.98
C ILE A 172 6.19 -12.35 -9.71
N ASP A 173 5.24 -11.43 -9.90
CA ASP A 173 5.49 -10.11 -10.47
C ASP A 173 4.73 -8.96 -9.78
N GLU A 174 3.95 -9.27 -8.74
CA GLU A 174 3.26 -8.30 -7.87
C GLU A 174 3.16 -8.87 -6.45
N VAL A 175 3.37 -8.04 -5.42
CA VAL A 175 3.37 -8.44 -3.99
C VAL A 175 2.61 -7.46 -3.11
N GLU A 176 1.78 -7.98 -2.21
CA GLU A 176 1.08 -7.24 -1.16
C GLU A 176 1.06 -8.07 0.14
N ALA A 177 1.26 -7.46 1.29
CA ALA A 177 1.28 -8.11 2.59
C ALA A 177 0.26 -7.49 3.54
N GLY A 178 -0.30 -8.33 4.43
CA GLY A 178 -1.23 -7.90 5.46
C GLY A 178 -1.02 -8.67 6.76
N ASN A 179 -1.48 -8.08 7.86
CA ASN A 179 -1.49 -8.75 9.16
C ASN A 179 -2.83 -9.45 9.39
N ASN A 180 -2.75 -10.73 9.74
CA ASN A 180 -3.87 -11.45 10.34
C ASN A 180 -4.21 -10.89 11.73
N GLN A 181 -5.42 -11.18 12.22
CA GLN A 181 -5.86 -10.73 13.54
C GLN A 181 -4.96 -11.22 14.69
N ASP A 182 -4.32 -12.37 14.51
CA ASP A 182 -3.41 -12.96 15.52
C ASP A 182 -1.97 -12.43 15.44
N GLY A 183 -1.68 -11.45 14.58
CA GLY A 183 -0.35 -10.85 14.43
C GLY A 183 0.54 -11.53 13.39
N ARG A 184 0.09 -12.63 12.76
CA ARG A 184 0.84 -13.28 11.67
C ARG A 184 0.82 -12.41 10.41
N ILE A 185 1.97 -12.28 9.76
CA ILE A 185 2.03 -11.74 8.40
C ILE A 185 1.50 -12.79 7.41
N GLU A 186 0.75 -12.35 6.42
CA GLU A 186 0.36 -13.12 5.25
C GLU A 186 0.61 -12.30 3.98
N VAL A 187 1.30 -12.90 3.02
CA VAL A 187 1.76 -12.27 1.79
C VAL A 187 0.98 -12.87 0.64
N PHE A 188 0.46 -11.99 -0.20
CA PHE A 188 -0.34 -12.27 -1.39
C PHE A 188 0.44 -11.83 -2.63
N VAL A 189 0.41 -12.67 -3.66
CA VAL A 189 1.18 -12.44 -4.87
C VAL A 189 0.38 -12.86 -6.09
N ARG A 190 0.66 -12.23 -7.24
CA ARG A 190 0.27 -12.80 -8.53
C ARG A 190 1.31 -13.83 -8.97
N GLY A 191 0.87 -15.06 -9.20
CA GLY A 191 1.70 -16.14 -9.72
C GLY A 191 1.88 -16.08 -11.24
N GLY A 192 2.81 -16.87 -11.78
CA GLY A 192 3.09 -16.91 -13.24
C GLY A 192 2.00 -17.51 -14.11
N ASP A 193 1.00 -18.12 -13.48
CA ASP A 193 -0.26 -18.54 -14.11
C ASP A 193 -1.35 -17.45 -14.09
N GLY A 194 -1.04 -16.28 -13.51
CA GLY A 194 -1.96 -15.18 -13.30
C GLY A 194 -2.89 -15.35 -12.09
N ALA A 195 -2.78 -16.44 -11.32
CA ALA A 195 -3.63 -16.68 -10.15
C ALA A 195 -3.14 -15.92 -8.92
N LEU A 196 -4.03 -15.72 -7.95
CA LEU A 196 -3.65 -15.25 -6.62
C LEU A 196 -3.04 -16.42 -5.83
N TRP A 197 -1.82 -16.22 -5.35
CA TRP A 197 -1.13 -17.14 -4.45
C TRP A 197 -0.84 -16.44 -3.12
N HIS A 198 -0.69 -17.21 -2.05
CA HIS A 198 -0.30 -16.66 -0.76
C HIS A 198 0.60 -17.60 0.06
N VAL A 199 1.34 -16.99 0.97
CA VAL A 199 2.18 -17.64 1.98
C VAL A 199 2.05 -16.88 3.29
N TRP A 200 2.01 -17.57 4.43
CA TRP A 200 1.76 -16.94 5.72
C TRP A 200 2.68 -17.44 6.82
N GLN A 201 2.93 -16.60 7.82
CA GLN A 201 3.60 -17.03 9.03
C GLN A 201 2.74 -18.09 9.72
N THR A 202 3.35 -19.17 10.22
CA THR A 202 2.60 -20.26 10.90
C THR A 202 2.26 -19.94 12.36
N ALA A 203 3.01 -19.04 12.96
CA ALA A 203 2.75 -18.40 14.25
C ALA A 203 3.33 -16.97 14.19
N PRO A 204 2.86 -16.03 15.01
CA PRO A 204 3.39 -14.66 14.99
C PRO A 204 4.91 -14.66 15.13
N ASN A 205 5.58 -13.97 14.20
CA ASN A 205 7.05 -13.84 14.16
C ASN A 205 7.80 -15.17 13.96
N ASN A 206 7.14 -16.27 13.55
CA ASN A 206 7.79 -17.57 13.47
C ASN A 206 7.23 -18.53 12.39
N GLY A 207 8.16 -19.06 11.59
CA GLY A 207 7.90 -20.07 10.56
C GLY A 207 7.01 -19.57 9.44
N TRP A 208 7.00 -20.29 8.32
CA TRP A 208 6.19 -19.96 7.15
C TRP A 208 5.51 -21.21 6.60
N SER A 209 4.33 -21.02 6.02
CA SER A 209 3.61 -22.06 5.30
C SER A 209 4.32 -22.43 3.99
N GLY A 210 3.83 -23.48 3.31
CA GLY A 210 4.03 -23.62 1.87
C GLY A 210 3.12 -22.66 1.10
N TRP A 211 3.40 -22.48 -0.19
CA TRP A 211 2.53 -21.76 -1.11
C TRP A 211 1.15 -22.42 -1.23
N ALA A 212 0.10 -21.62 -1.19
CA ALA A 212 -1.25 -22.04 -1.55
C ALA A 212 -1.85 -21.10 -2.60
N SER A 213 -2.72 -21.65 -3.45
CA SER A 213 -3.41 -20.87 -4.48
C SER A 213 -4.84 -20.56 -4.01
N LEU A 214 -5.24 -19.31 -4.21
CA LEU A 214 -6.64 -18.86 -4.12
C LEU A 214 -7.31 -18.81 -5.50
N GLY A 215 -6.61 -19.28 -6.54
CA GLY A 215 -7.11 -19.33 -7.91
C GLY A 215 -7.39 -17.96 -8.51
N GLY A 216 -8.31 -17.93 -9.47
CA GLY A 216 -8.64 -16.72 -10.23
C GLY A 216 -7.61 -16.40 -11.31
N TRP A 217 -7.85 -15.29 -12.02
CA TRP A 217 -6.87 -14.63 -12.87
C TRP A 217 -6.94 -13.15 -12.52
N ILE A 218 -5.81 -12.57 -12.10
CA ILE A 218 -5.70 -11.20 -11.61
C ILE A 218 -4.61 -10.44 -12.36
N ASP A 219 -4.77 -9.13 -12.59
CA ASP A 219 -3.74 -8.25 -13.18
C ASP A 219 -3.35 -7.06 -12.28
N ARG A 220 -3.99 -6.94 -11.11
CA ARG A 220 -3.63 -6.03 -10.01
C ARG A 220 -4.25 -6.54 -8.71
N LEU A 221 -3.60 -6.35 -7.56
CA LEU A 221 -4.18 -6.66 -6.25
C LEU A 221 -4.02 -5.54 -5.22
N ALA A 222 -4.83 -5.60 -4.16
CA ALA A 222 -4.67 -4.80 -2.94
C ALA A 222 -5.30 -5.56 -1.76
N VAL A 223 -4.72 -5.42 -0.56
CA VAL A 223 -5.16 -6.15 0.64
C VAL A 223 -5.74 -5.20 1.68
N GLY A 224 -6.92 -5.54 2.22
CA GLY A 224 -7.60 -4.78 3.27
C GLY A 224 -7.92 -5.62 4.49
N ASN A 225 -7.89 -4.99 5.67
CA ASN A 225 -8.31 -5.60 6.93
C ASN A 225 -9.73 -5.17 7.30
N ASN A 226 -10.66 -6.12 7.29
CA ASN A 226 -12.01 -5.92 7.82
C ASN A 226 -11.99 -5.54 9.31
N ALA A 227 -13.08 -4.93 9.78
CA ALA A 227 -13.20 -4.50 11.18
C ALA A 227 -13.20 -5.69 12.17
N ASP A 228 -13.57 -6.89 11.73
CA ASP A 228 -13.52 -8.12 12.52
C ASP A 228 -12.16 -8.83 12.50
N GLY A 229 -11.16 -8.27 11.81
CA GLY A 229 -9.81 -8.84 11.72
C GLY A 229 -9.59 -9.81 10.56
N ARG A 230 -10.60 -10.04 9.71
CA ARG A 230 -10.43 -10.84 8.48
C ARG A 230 -9.64 -10.07 7.42
N LEU A 231 -8.72 -10.76 6.75
CA LEU A 231 -8.13 -10.25 5.51
C LEU A 231 -9.11 -10.39 4.35
N GLU A 232 -9.12 -9.40 3.46
CA GLU A 232 -9.86 -9.38 2.21
C GLU A 232 -8.99 -8.82 1.10
N VAL A 233 -8.87 -9.58 0.02
CA VAL A 233 -8.06 -9.24 -1.14
C VAL A 233 -9.00 -8.75 -2.23
N PHE A 234 -8.66 -7.60 -2.79
CA PHE A 234 -9.31 -7.00 -3.94
C PHE A 234 -8.39 -7.17 -5.14
N ALA A 235 -8.97 -7.46 -6.30
CA ALA A 235 -8.19 -7.66 -7.51
C ALA A 235 -8.93 -7.19 -8.76
N ARG A 236 -8.18 -6.73 -9.75
CA ARG A 236 -8.71 -6.53 -11.09
C ARG A 236 -8.65 -7.87 -11.83
N GLY A 237 -9.78 -8.31 -12.36
CA GLY A 237 -9.90 -9.55 -13.12
C GLY A 237 -9.60 -9.38 -14.61
N GLY A 238 -9.60 -10.47 -15.37
CA GLY A 238 -9.28 -10.45 -16.82
C GLY A 238 -10.24 -9.68 -17.72
N GLY A 239 -11.44 -9.37 -17.22
CA GLY A 239 -12.38 -8.46 -17.88
C GLY A 239 -12.12 -6.98 -17.58
N GLY A 240 -11.16 -6.67 -16.71
CA GLY A 240 -10.91 -5.33 -16.16
C GLY A 240 -11.85 -4.96 -15.01
N ASP A 241 -12.69 -5.87 -14.52
CA ASP A 241 -13.63 -5.61 -13.43
C ASP A 241 -13.03 -5.90 -12.04
N LEU A 242 -13.60 -5.27 -11.01
CA LEU A 242 -13.17 -5.48 -9.63
C LEU A 242 -13.76 -6.78 -9.07
N TRP A 243 -12.89 -7.63 -8.54
CA TRP A 243 -13.23 -8.84 -7.79
C TRP A 243 -12.67 -8.76 -6.37
N HIS A 244 -13.25 -9.55 -5.47
CA HIS A 244 -12.72 -9.72 -4.13
C HIS A 244 -12.89 -11.15 -3.61
N ILE A 245 -12.01 -11.53 -2.68
CA ILE A 245 -12.03 -12.79 -1.94
C ILE A 245 -11.63 -12.48 -0.49
N TRP A 246 -12.27 -13.13 0.48
CA TRP A 246 -12.08 -12.80 1.89
C TRP A 246 -11.95 -14.03 2.75
N GLN A 247 -11.25 -13.88 3.87
CA GLN A 247 -11.27 -14.91 4.89
C GLN A 247 -12.70 -15.10 5.40
N THR A 248 -13.15 -16.34 5.60
CA THR A 248 -14.53 -16.62 6.07
C THR A 248 -14.72 -16.45 7.58
N ALA A 249 -13.62 -16.57 8.32
CA ALA A 249 -13.47 -16.20 9.71
C ALA A 249 -12.01 -15.72 9.91
N PRO A 250 -11.71 -14.90 10.93
CA PRO A 250 -10.33 -14.47 11.17
C PRO A 250 -9.39 -15.67 11.21
N ASN A 251 -8.28 -15.60 10.46
CA ASN A 251 -7.25 -16.63 10.39
C ASN A 251 -7.71 -17.98 9.81
N ASN A 252 -8.90 -18.06 9.18
CA ASN A 252 -9.45 -19.35 8.74
C ASN A 252 -10.30 -19.29 7.47
N GLY A 253 -9.85 -20.07 6.47
CA GLY A 253 -10.57 -20.36 5.23
C GLY A 253 -10.79 -19.14 4.35
N TRP A 254 -11.05 -19.36 3.06
CA TRP A 254 -11.32 -18.29 2.09
C TRP A 254 -12.67 -18.51 1.42
N SER A 255 -13.34 -17.43 1.07
CA SER A 255 -14.56 -17.45 0.25
C SER A 255 -14.24 -17.89 -1.19
N GLY A 256 -15.26 -18.03 -2.03
CA GLY A 256 -15.07 -17.95 -3.48
C GLY A 256 -14.94 -16.49 -3.93
N TRP A 257 -14.30 -16.28 -5.07
CA TRP A 257 -14.25 -14.96 -5.73
C TRP A 257 -15.66 -14.44 -6.03
N ALA A 258 -15.91 -13.17 -5.71
CA ALA A 258 -17.11 -12.46 -6.07
C ALA A 258 -16.78 -11.17 -6.85
N SER A 259 -17.64 -10.77 -7.77
CA SER A 259 -17.44 -9.55 -8.57
C SER A 259 -18.16 -8.37 -7.90
N LEU A 260 -17.47 -7.24 -7.81
CA LEU A 260 -18.03 -5.92 -7.51
C LEU A 260 -18.28 -5.10 -8.80
N GLY A 261 -18.02 -5.69 -9.97
CA GLY A 261 -18.20 -5.08 -11.28
C GLY A 261 -17.31 -3.86 -11.51
N GLY A 262 -17.77 -2.94 -12.35
CA GLY A 262 -16.98 -1.77 -12.78
C GLY A 262 -15.90 -2.16 -13.79
N TRP A 263 -15.24 -1.16 -14.39
CA TRP A 263 -13.96 -1.35 -15.07
C TRP A 263 -12.95 -0.49 -14.31
N ILE A 264 -11.81 -1.07 -13.97
CA ILE A 264 -10.82 -0.46 -13.09
C ILE A 264 -9.42 -0.54 -13.71
N ASP A 265 -8.55 0.42 -13.38
CA ASP A 265 -7.13 0.41 -13.72
C ASP A 265 -6.23 0.38 -12.50
N GLN A 266 -6.09 1.52 -11.81
CA GLN A 266 -5.45 1.57 -10.50
C GLN A 266 -6.39 1.04 -9.42
N LEU A 267 -5.82 0.51 -8.32
CA LEU A 267 -6.56 -0.08 -7.21
C LEU A 267 -5.87 0.28 -5.89
N ASN A 268 -6.64 0.75 -4.92
CA ASN A 268 -6.22 0.91 -3.53
C ASN A 268 -7.41 0.65 -2.62
N VAL A 269 -7.16 0.07 -1.46
CA VAL A 269 -8.16 -0.14 -0.43
C VAL A 269 -7.69 0.50 0.87
N ASN A 270 -8.63 1.11 1.58
CA ASN A 270 -8.38 1.62 2.92
C ASN A 270 -9.62 1.40 3.80
N ARG A 271 -9.44 1.54 5.10
CA ARG A 271 -10.53 1.44 6.07
C ARG A 271 -10.97 2.83 6.47
N ASN A 272 -12.26 3.04 6.67
CA ASN A 272 -12.78 4.25 7.32
C ASN A 272 -12.62 4.16 8.85
N ASN A 273 -12.76 5.29 9.54
CA ASN A 273 -12.69 5.34 11.01
C ASN A 273 -13.80 4.52 11.70
N ASP A 274 -14.89 4.24 11.01
CA ASP A 274 -15.98 3.38 11.50
C ASP A 274 -15.78 1.90 11.21
N GLY A 275 -14.66 1.51 10.59
CA GLY A 275 -14.30 0.14 10.28
C GLY A 275 -14.75 -0.37 8.90
N ARG A 276 -15.45 0.43 8.11
CA ARG A 276 -15.86 0.03 6.74
C ARG A 276 -14.66 0.08 5.79
N LEU A 277 -14.45 -0.97 5.00
CA LEU A 277 -13.53 -0.90 3.86
C LEU A 277 -14.11 -0.03 2.76
N GLU A 278 -13.23 0.69 2.07
CA GLU A 278 -13.54 1.52 0.92
C GLU A 278 -12.43 1.38 -0.12
N VAL A 279 -12.83 1.13 -1.36
CA VAL A 279 -11.94 0.80 -2.47
C VAL A 279 -11.99 1.95 -3.47
N PHE A 280 -10.82 2.42 -3.86
CA PHE A 280 -10.58 3.50 -4.80
C PHE A 280 -9.93 2.97 -6.06
N VAL A 281 -10.43 3.40 -7.21
CA VAL A 281 -9.96 2.94 -8.51
C VAL A 281 -9.92 4.05 -9.54
N THR A 282 -9.04 3.93 -10.51
CA THR A 282 -9.14 4.72 -11.75
C THR A 282 -10.11 4.02 -12.70
N GLY A 283 -11.17 4.71 -13.12
CA GLY A 283 -12.13 4.20 -14.10
C GLY A 283 -11.64 4.30 -15.56
N GLY A 284 -12.41 3.76 -16.51
CA GLY A 284 -12.07 3.79 -17.94
C GLY A 284 -12.12 5.19 -18.57
N ASP A 285 -12.70 6.14 -17.84
CA ASP A 285 -12.72 7.58 -18.13
C ASP A 285 -11.54 8.34 -17.49
N ASN A 286 -10.64 7.62 -16.79
CA ASN A 286 -9.57 8.13 -15.94
C ASN A 286 -10.03 8.89 -14.69
N ALA A 287 -11.33 8.90 -14.37
CA ALA A 287 -11.80 9.50 -13.14
C ALA A 287 -11.51 8.60 -11.93
N LEU A 288 -11.43 9.20 -10.73
CA LEU A 288 -11.45 8.43 -9.49
C LEU A 288 -12.87 7.93 -9.25
N TRP A 289 -13.01 6.61 -9.11
CA TRP A 289 -14.24 5.95 -8.68
C TRP A 289 -14.01 5.25 -7.35
N HIS A 290 -15.07 5.10 -6.58
CA HIS A 290 -15.01 4.38 -5.32
C HIS A 290 -16.27 3.56 -5.04
N ILE A 291 -16.09 2.51 -4.23
CA ILE A 291 -17.14 1.65 -3.70
C ILE A 291 -16.79 1.32 -2.25
N TRP A 292 -17.78 1.23 -1.37
CA TRP A 292 -17.53 1.06 0.07
C TRP A 292 -18.47 0.05 0.70
N GLN A 293 -18.02 -0.54 1.80
CA GLN A 293 -18.89 -1.35 2.63
C GLN A 293 -20.01 -0.50 3.22
N THR A 294 -21.27 -0.96 3.19
CA THR A 294 -22.40 -0.17 3.71
C THR A 294 -22.49 -0.16 5.24
N ALA A 295 -21.94 -1.19 5.87
CA ALA A 295 -21.65 -1.29 7.29
C ALA A 295 -20.39 -2.14 7.46
N PRO A 296 -19.67 -2.05 8.59
CA PRO A 296 -18.47 -2.86 8.79
C PRO A 296 -18.75 -4.35 8.54
N ASN A 297 -17.93 -4.98 7.70
CA ASN A 297 -18.03 -6.40 7.33
C ASN A 297 -19.33 -6.78 6.59
N ASN A 298 -20.10 -5.82 6.04
CA ASN A 298 -21.40 -6.11 5.45
C ASN A 298 -21.79 -5.24 4.25
N GLY A 299 -22.02 -5.93 3.12
CA GLY A 299 -22.58 -5.39 1.88
C GLY A 299 -21.73 -4.30 1.23
N TRP A 300 -21.95 -4.03 -0.05
CA TRP A 300 -21.25 -2.98 -0.79
C TRP A 300 -22.23 -1.96 -1.34
N SER A 301 -21.78 -0.71 -1.43
CA SER A 301 -22.52 0.37 -2.11
C SER A 301 -22.60 0.13 -3.62
N GLY A 302 -23.31 1.01 -4.33
CA GLY A 302 -23.04 1.20 -5.75
C GLY A 302 -21.73 1.98 -5.97
N TRP A 303 -21.20 1.89 -7.19
CA TRP A 303 -20.09 2.73 -7.63
C TRP A 303 -20.49 4.21 -7.65
N ALA A 304 -19.61 5.07 -7.14
CA ALA A 304 -19.74 6.51 -7.27
C ALA A 304 -18.45 7.10 -7.84
N SER A 305 -18.58 8.21 -8.59
CA SER A 305 -17.44 8.93 -9.13
C SER A 305 -17.10 10.11 -8.23
N LEU A 306 -15.82 10.29 -7.97
CA LEU A 306 -15.24 11.50 -7.38
C LEU A 306 -14.70 12.46 -8.45
N GLY A 307 -14.90 12.13 -9.74
CA GLY A 307 -14.40 12.92 -10.87
C GLY A 307 -12.87 12.96 -10.91
N GLY A 308 -12.35 14.07 -11.44
CA GLY A 308 -10.92 14.25 -11.65
C GLY A 308 -10.37 13.45 -12.84
N TRP A 309 -9.06 13.51 -13.02
CA TRP A 309 -8.30 12.64 -13.90
C TRP A 309 -7.11 12.14 -13.10
N ILE A 310 -6.97 10.84 -12.89
CA ILE A 310 -5.88 10.25 -12.11
C ILE A 310 -5.36 8.94 -12.73
N ASP A 311 -4.04 8.80 -12.88
CA ASP A 311 -3.41 7.57 -13.41
C ASP A 311 -2.50 6.86 -12.39
N ARG A 312 -2.33 7.44 -11.20
CA ARG A 312 -1.69 6.86 -10.00
C ARG A 312 -2.51 7.27 -8.80
N LEU A 313 -2.59 6.42 -7.77
CA LEU A 313 -3.28 6.77 -6.54
C LEU A 313 -2.72 6.06 -5.31
N SER A 314 -2.85 6.71 -4.17
CA SER A 314 -2.63 6.16 -2.82
C SER A 314 -3.58 6.89 -1.85
N SER A 315 -3.93 6.27 -0.72
CA SER A 315 -4.88 6.88 0.23
C SER A 315 -4.42 6.74 1.68
N GLY A 316 -4.79 7.74 2.48
CA GLY A 316 -4.41 7.83 3.88
C GLY A 316 -5.57 8.24 4.79
N GLN A 317 -5.43 7.95 6.07
CA GLN A 317 -6.39 8.39 7.09
C GLN A 317 -5.95 9.71 7.73
N ASN A 318 -6.74 10.75 7.51
CA ASN A 318 -6.65 11.99 8.27
C ASN A 318 -6.87 11.76 9.77
N ALA A 319 -6.28 12.64 10.59
CA ALA A 319 -6.52 12.63 12.03
C ALA A 319 -7.99 12.96 12.36
N LEU A 320 -8.47 12.43 13.49
CA LEU A 320 -9.80 12.75 14.04
C LEU A 320 -9.85 14.15 14.65
#